data_AF-A0A8H8RXA3-F1
#
_entry.id   AF-A0A8H8RXA3-F1
#
_cell.length_a   1.000
_cell.length_b   1.000
_cell.length_c   1.000
_cell.angle_alpha   90.00
_cell.angle_beta   90.00
_cell.angle_gamma   90.00
#
_symmetry.space_group_name_H-M   'P 1'
#
loop_
_entity.id
_entity.type
_entity.pdbx_description
1 polymer ?
#
loop_
_entity_poly.entity_id
_entity_poly.type
_entity_poly.pdbx_seq_one_letter_code
_entity_poly.pdbx_strand_id
1 'polypeptide(L)'
;MTVDRSLRSTYDIQILIIPYLDFTSLISLAQTTQLFRDLINPQRRHFVGRLLEIECLPQNGGEVTLDLLKVFPPTVRYACTRCLKILPHTKFDNHALLRLRFRKPPPKSRAGKQLCSWTSGYAKAQGLKRQGDLANDTFEKWMAREHPLVFAPTPELKEEYNIGICRHRRTCNECKFQSGFWAQNFDLTRGWRRRNGNRNQNVGTAVPVIKSRQVYTYHDASERFFPGLFPYTGDFPARRRIYRDYLIDRLPWCLYTMRCPGCERWQEFAAFRQPRMPKSRPRDAPVWDVQDWDVKVEEWRCNGCVAAADGEQELGRQLVELWKTLAGWEVKWIDYCLVDGWRHIGYLEHEDKDFSWTLVYRRARVESQLLREVPNVQEIAKMSGEVRREIYGIWKQYLQKHGEWPEGDLITTPWFKYWSYGYEAMEKRAEFLRACTDRVEADPGILVEYALRGEGYEAMVMSY
;
A
#
# COMPACT_ATOMS: atom_id res chain seq x y z
N MET A 1 45.92 -21.62 41.18
CA MET A 1 45.61 -21.04 39.86
C MET A 1 46.08 -22.01 38.79
N THR A 2 45.17 -22.85 38.29
CA THR A 2 45.50 -23.85 37.27
C THR A 2 44.27 -24.03 36.37
N VAL A 3 44.11 -23.11 35.43
CA VAL A 3 43.20 -23.25 34.29
C VAL A 3 43.95 -22.67 33.10
N ASP A 4 44.78 -23.44 32.39
CA ASP A 4 45.25 -22.97 31.07
C ASP A 4 45.88 -24.03 30.13
N ARG A 5 45.37 -25.26 30.09
CA ARG A 5 45.81 -26.22 29.05
C ARG A 5 44.69 -26.97 28.30
N SER A 6 43.49 -27.10 28.87
CA SER A 6 42.36 -27.73 28.16
C SER A 6 41.65 -26.82 27.14
N LEU A 7 41.90 -25.51 27.18
CA LEU A 7 41.26 -24.53 26.28
C LEU A 7 41.97 -24.34 24.93
N ARG A 8 43.20 -24.84 24.77
CA ARG A 8 43.94 -24.70 23.51
C ARG A 8 43.53 -25.74 22.46
N SER A 9 43.21 -26.97 22.84
CA SER A 9 42.70 -27.98 21.88
C SER A 9 41.24 -27.75 21.47
N THR A 10 40.52 -26.88 22.19
CA THR A 10 39.15 -26.47 21.87
C THR A 10 39.09 -25.33 20.86
N TYR A 11 40.18 -24.58 20.65
CA TYR A 11 40.22 -23.46 19.70
C TYR A 11 40.05 -23.93 18.26
N ASP A 12 40.70 -25.04 17.88
CA ASP A 12 40.58 -25.64 16.55
C ASP A 12 39.16 -26.14 16.27
N ILE A 13 38.53 -26.79 17.25
CA ILE A 13 37.14 -27.25 17.17
C ILE A 13 36.18 -26.06 17.07
N GLN A 14 36.43 -24.99 17.83
CA GLN A 14 35.61 -23.76 17.78
C GLN A 14 35.68 -23.10 16.39
N ILE A 15 36.86 -23.04 15.77
CA ILE A 15 37.01 -22.52 14.40
C ILE A 15 36.25 -23.37 13.37
N LEU A 16 36.08 -24.67 13.62
CA LEU A 16 35.28 -25.55 12.76
C LEU A 16 33.77 -25.35 12.97
N ILE A 17 33.32 -25.00 14.18
CA ILE A 17 31.89 -24.84 14.51
C ILE A 17 31.36 -23.47 14.15
N ILE A 18 32.10 -22.39 14.46
CA ILE A 18 31.63 -21.01 14.31
C ILE A 18 31.10 -20.69 12.89
N PRO A 19 31.72 -21.16 11.79
CA PRO A 19 31.21 -20.93 10.44
C PRO A 19 29.82 -21.53 10.16
N TYR A 20 29.36 -22.49 10.96
CA TYR A 20 28.05 -23.14 10.83
C TYR A 20 26.97 -22.51 11.72
N LEU A 21 27.30 -21.47 12.48
CA LEU A 21 26.32 -20.72 13.25
C LEU A 21 25.50 -19.79 12.35
N ASP A 22 24.24 -19.57 12.71
CA ASP A 22 23.49 -18.43 12.21
C ASP A 22 24.00 -17.12 12.86
N PHE A 23 23.58 -15.96 12.36
CA PHE A 23 24.08 -14.69 12.87
C PHE A 23 23.62 -14.42 14.31
N THR A 24 22.44 -14.89 14.69
CA THR A 24 21.89 -14.73 16.04
C THR A 24 22.71 -15.51 17.06
N SER A 25 23.04 -16.75 16.77
CA SER A 25 23.87 -17.66 17.57
C SER A 25 25.31 -17.16 17.62
N LEU A 26 25.86 -16.67 16.50
CA LEU A 26 27.20 -16.07 16.47
C LEU A 26 27.33 -14.89 17.44
N ILE A 27 26.39 -13.94 17.39
CA ILE A 27 26.40 -12.78 18.28
C ILE A 27 26.16 -13.19 19.73
N SER A 28 25.24 -14.14 19.96
CA SER A 28 24.96 -14.63 21.32
C SER A 28 26.19 -15.30 21.92
N LEU A 29 26.90 -16.15 21.15
CA LEU A 29 28.15 -16.79 21.56
C LEU A 29 29.23 -15.75 21.90
N ALA A 30 29.40 -14.73 21.05
CA ALA A 30 30.34 -13.62 21.29
C ALA A 30 30.01 -12.78 22.55
N GLN A 31 28.79 -12.88 23.08
CA GLN A 31 28.36 -12.20 24.29
C GLN A 31 28.56 -13.05 25.56
N THR A 32 28.77 -14.36 25.44
CA THR A 32 28.91 -15.26 26.60
C THR A 32 30.21 -15.06 27.38
N THR A 33 31.35 -14.88 26.69
CA THR A 33 32.68 -14.73 27.32
C THR A 33 33.57 -13.79 26.53
N GLN A 34 34.60 -13.24 27.18
CA GLN A 34 35.61 -12.40 26.52
C GLN A 34 36.40 -13.19 25.46
N LEU A 35 36.71 -14.46 25.72
CA LEU A 35 37.39 -15.35 24.78
C LEU A 35 36.64 -15.45 23.44
N PHE A 36 35.33 -15.74 23.48
CA PHE A 36 34.52 -15.83 22.26
C PHE A 36 34.34 -14.48 21.58
N ARG A 37 34.26 -13.40 22.34
CA ARG A 37 34.22 -12.04 21.79
C ARG A 37 35.47 -11.73 20.97
N ASP A 38 36.64 -12.06 21.50
CA ASP A 38 37.92 -11.80 20.85
C ASP A 38 38.14 -12.71 19.64
N LEU A 39 37.79 -14.00 19.76
CA LEU A 39 37.86 -14.96 18.66
C LEU A 39 36.91 -14.58 17.51
N ILE A 40 35.64 -14.32 17.82
CA ILE A 40 34.63 -14.02 16.80
C ILE A 40 34.84 -12.64 16.21
N ASN A 41 35.27 -11.68 17.02
CA ASN A 41 35.41 -10.26 16.69
C ASN A 41 34.21 -9.73 15.87
N PRO A 42 33.01 -9.60 16.49
CA PRO A 42 31.79 -9.26 15.77
C PRO A 42 31.88 -7.92 15.04
N GLN A 43 31.84 -7.96 13.72
CA GLN A 43 31.78 -6.77 12.87
C GLN A 43 30.33 -6.33 12.61
N ARG A 44 30.17 -5.09 12.15
CA ARG A 44 28.87 -4.50 11.75
C ARG A 44 28.03 -5.43 10.87
N ARG A 45 28.66 -6.14 9.92
CA ARG A 45 27.97 -7.09 9.03
C ARG A 45 27.28 -8.23 9.79
N HIS A 46 27.86 -8.69 10.89
CA HIS A 46 27.30 -9.75 11.72
C HIS A 46 26.07 -9.24 12.49
N PHE A 47 26.12 -8.01 13.01
CA PHE A 47 24.95 -7.37 13.61
C PHE A 47 23.82 -7.11 12.60
N VAL A 48 24.16 -6.72 11.37
CA VAL A 48 23.16 -6.61 10.28
C VAL A 48 22.55 -7.97 9.97
N GLY A 49 23.35 -9.03 9.85
CA GLY A 49 22.85 -10.39 9.63
C GLY A 49 21.88 -10.82 10.72
N ARG A 50 22.24 -10.63 12.00
CA ARG A 50 21.36 -10.92 13.14
C ARG A 50 20.06 -10.12 13.06
N LEU A 51 20.13 -8.83 12.74
CA LEU A 51 18.94 -8.00 12.61
C LEU A 51 18.01 -8.48 11.48
N LEU A 52 18.58 -8.99 10.39
CA LEU A 52 17.85 -9.57 9.25
C LEU A 52 17.26 -10.96 9.54
N GLU A 53 17.79 -11.70 10.51
CA GLU A 53 17.17 -12.93 11.02
C GLU A 53 16.01 -12.59 11.96
N ILE A 54 16.24 -11.67 12.92
CA ILE A 54 15.22 -11.27 13.91
C ILE A 54 13.99 -10.67 13.21
N GLU A 55 14.14 -9.94 12.11
CA GLU A 55 12.97 -9.42 11.37
C GLU A 55 12.07 -10.50 10.78
N CYS A 56 12.59 -11.72 10.55
CA CYS A 56 11.84 -12.85 10.01
C CYS A 56 11.11 -13.63 11.11
N LEU A 57 11.28 -13.29 12.39
CA LEU A 57 10.55 -13.92 13.48
C LEU A 57 9.05 -13.56 13.44
N PRO A 58 8.14 -14.45 13.89
CA PRO A 58 6.70 -14.20 13.89
C PRO A 58 6.28 -12.88 14.56
N GLN A 59 6.91 -12.53 15.68
CA GLN A 59 6.69 -11.27 16.41
C GLN A 59 6.95 -9.98 15.60
N ASN A 60 7.67 -10.10 14.49
CA ASN A 60 7.97 -9.00 13.56
C ASN A 60 7.20 -9.14 12.23
N GLY A 61 6.18 -10.00 12.19
CA GLY A 61 5.36 -10.28 11.02
C GLY A 61 5.83 -11.47 10.18
N GLY A 62 6.85 -12.21 10.63
CA GLY A 62 7.24 -13.48 10.02
C GLY A 62 7.61 -13.40 8.53
N GLU A 63 7.30 -14.47 7.81
CA GLU A 63 7.31 -14.51 6.35
C GLU A 63 6.18 -13.63 5.79
N VAL A 64 6.50 -12.81 4.80
CA VAL A 64 5.53 -11.91 4.16
C VAL A 64 5.20 -12.43 2.78
N THR A 65 4.05 -13.09 2.66
CA THR A 65 3.51 -13.63 1.40
C THR A 65 2.95 -12.52 0.52
N LEU A 66 2.79 -12.79 -0.79
CA LEU A 66 2.20 -11.84 -1.74
C LEU A 66 0.79 -11.37 -1.35
N ASP A 67 0.03 -12.17 -0.60
CA ASP A 67 -1.29 -11.77 -0.11
C ASP A 67 -1.21 -10.81 1.08
N LEU A 68 -0.27 -11.03 2.00
CA LEU A 68 0.06 -10.07 3.07
C LEU A 68 0.66 -8.75 2.52
N LEU A 69 1.15 -8.75 1.27
CA LEU A 69 1.60 -7.53 0.60
C LEU A 69 0.46 -6.66 0.05
N LYS A 70 -0.75 -7.22 -0.08
CA LYS A 70 -1.94 -6.44 -0.48
C LYS A 70 -2.46 -5.59 0.67
N VAL A 71 -2.38 -6.11 1.89
CA VAL A 71 -2.75 -5.38 3.11
C VAL A 71 -1.62 -5.57 4.09
N PHE A 72 -0.63 -4.66 4.09
CA PHE A 72 0.49 -4.74 5.05
C PHE A 72 -0.06 -4.69 6.48
N PRO A 73 0.03 -5.77 7.26
CA PRO A 73 -0.38 -5.71 8.66
C PRO A 73 0.52 -4.74 9.42
N PRO A 74 -0.01 -3.98 10.41
CA PRO A 74 0.76 -3.06 11.24
C PRO A 74 1.84 -3.79 12.04
N THR A 75 1.64 -5.09 12.28
CA THR A 75 2.59 -5.99 12.95
C THR A 75 3.83 -6.28 12.12
N VAL A 76 3.80 -6.05 10.80
CA VAL A 76 4.95 -6.27 9.93
C VAL A 76 6.01 -5.19 10.15
N ARG A 77 7.17 -5.65 10.62
CA ARG A 77 8.34 -4.81 10.87
C ARG A 77 9.50 -5.22 9.98
N TYR A 78 10.37 -4.26 9.68
CA TYR A 78 11.54 -4.44 8.84
C TYR A 78 12.78 -3.85 9.50
N ALA A 79 13.91 -4.51 9.27
CA ALA A 79 15.21 -4.06 9.74
C ALA A 79 15.75 -2.92 8.87
N CYS A 80 16.08 -1.80 9.49
CA CYS A 80 16.90 -0.76 8.88
C CYS A 80 18.37 -1.07 9.16
N THR A 81 19.14 -1.34 8.11
CA THR A 81 20.53 -1.77 8.27
C THR A 81 21.48 -0.62 8.56
N ARG A 82 21.04 0.65 8.47
CA ARG A 82 21.82 1.84 8.82
C ARG A 82 21.74 2.17 10.30
N CYS A 83 20.53 2.36 10.85
CA CYS A 83 20.34 2.63 12.28
C CYS A 83 20.24 1.38 13.16
N LEU A 84 20.31 0.19 12.56
CA LEU A 84 20.25 -1.11 13.23
C LEU A 84 18.98 -1.31 14.10
N LYS A 85 17.84 -0.74 13.68
CA LYS A 85 16.55 -0.87 14.35
C LYS A 85 15.58 -1.70 13.53
N ILE A 86 14.72 -2.45 14.22
CA ILE A 86 13.50 -3.04 13.66
C ILE A 86 12.40 -1.99 13.77
N LEU A 87 11.81 -1.60 12.64
CA LEU A 87 10.85 -0.51 12.55
C LEU A 87 9.60 -1.00 11.80
N PRO A 88 8.41 -0.42 12.09
CA PRO A 88 7.21 -0.78 11.32
C PRO A 88 7.38 -0.43 9.84
N HIS A 89 6.70 -1.16 8.97
CA HIS A 89 6.79 -0.98 7.51
C HIS A 89 6.51 0.47 7.06
N THR A 90 5.65 1.20 7.79
CA THR A 90 5.33 2.62 7.58
C THR A 90 6.54 3.56 7.66
N LYS A 91 7.68 3.13 8.20
CA LYS A 91 8.93 3.90 8.22
C LYS A 91 9.82 3.66 7.00
N PHE A 92 9.36 2.88 6.02
CA PHE A 92 10.08 2.56 4.80
C PHE A 92 9.28 2.98 3.56
N ASP A 93 9.96 3.00 2.42
CA ASP A 93 9.31 2.97 1.11
C ASP A 93 8.77 1.55 0.88
N ASN A 94 7.46 1.37 1.09
CA ASN A 94 6.83 0.05 0.93
C ASN A 94 6.97 -0.49 -0.49
N HIS A 95 7.06 0.36 -1.52
CA HIS A 95 7.29 -0.12 -2.89
C HIS A 95 8.68 -0.71 -3.06
N ALA A 96 9.68 -0.18 -2.36
CA ALA A 96 10.99 -0.81 -2.29
C ALA A 96 10.92 -2.15 -1.55
N LEU A 97 10.18 -2.23 -0.43
CA LEU A 97 9.98 -3.48 0.32
C LEU A 97 9.32 -4.58 -0.52
N LEU A 98 8.39 -4.19 -1.41
CA LEU A 98 7.70 -5.11 -2.31
C LEU A 98 8.58 -5.71 -3.42
N ARG A 99 9.78 -5.17 -3.66
CA ARG A 99 10.69 -5.74 -4.66
C ARG A 99 11.30 -7.03 -4.12
N LEU A 100 11.30 -8.07 -4.94
CA LEU A 100 11.75 -9.41 -4.58
C LEU A 100 13.06 -9.43 -3.76
N ARG A 101 14.07 -8.71 -4.21
CA ARG A 101 15.38 -8.60 -3.56
C ARG A 101 15.39 -8.00 -2.14
N PHE A 102 14.33 -7.31 -1.72
CA PHE A 102 14.21 -6.64 -0.41
C PHE A 102 13.13 -7.24 0.49
N ARG A 103 12.32 -8.17 -0.02
CA ARG A 103 11.32 -8.90 0.74
C ARG A 103 11.98 -9.79 1.78
N LYS A 104 11.23 -10.12 2.84
CA LYS A 104 11.64 -11.16 3.78
C LYS A 104 11.60 -12.52 3.07
N PRO A 105 12.69 -13.30 3.12
CA PRO A 105 12.73 -14.61 2.50
C PRO A 105 11.92 -15.63 3.30
N PRO A 106 11.26 -16.58 2.62
CA PRO A 106 10.80 -17.82 3.22
C PRO A 106 11.97 -18.57 3.88
N PRO A 107 11.75 -19.34 4.96
CA PRO A 107 12.81 -20.09 5.64
C PRO A 107 13.57 -21.06 4.72
N LYS A 108 12.89 -21.63 3.71
CA LYS A 108 13.48 -22.60 2.78
C LYS A 108 14.34 -21.95 1.68
N SER A 109 14.19 -20.64 1.49
CA SER A 109 14.84 -19.92 0.41
C SER A 109 16.35 -19.81 0.63
N ARG A 110 17.09 -19.50 -0.44
CA ARG A 110 18.55 -19.29 -0.37
C ARG A 110 18.95 -18.28 0.71
N ALA A 111 18.25 -17.15 0.78
CA ALA A 111 18.52 -16.10 1.75
C ALA A 111 17.98 -16.42 3.16
N GLY A 112 17.03 -17.36 3.28
CA GLY A 112 16.51 -17.86 4.55
C GLY A 112 17.47 -18.85 5.22
N LYS A 113 18.17 -19.67 4.45
CA LYS A 113 19.18 -20.65 4.91
C LYS A 113 20.60 -20.09 5.05
N GLN A 114 20.77 -18.77 4.89
CA GLN A 114 22.10 -18.17 4.87
C GLN A 114 22.74 -18.21 6.27
N LEU A 115 23.84 -18.94 6.40
CA LEU A 115 24.66 -18.98 7.62
C LEU A 115 25.42 -17.67 7.83
N CYS A 116 25.90 -17.45 9.06
CA CYS A 116 26.77 -16.33 9.33
C CYS A 116 28.05 -16.51 8.50
N SER A 117 28.33 -15.59 7.58
CA SER A 117 29.49 -15.69 6.69
C SER A 117 30.81 -15.43 7.42
N TRP A 118 30.90 -15.80 8.70
CA TRP A 118 32.05 -15.61 9.56
C TRP A 118 33.27 -16.35 9.03
N THR A 119 34.42 -15.70 9.12
CA THR A 119 35.73 -16.22 8.73
C THR A 119 36.72 -15.64 9.73
N SER A 120 37.84 -16.32 9.93
CA SER A 120 38.94 -15.76 10.72
C SER A 120 39.35 -14.38 10.19
N GLY A 121 39.85 -13.52 11.08
CA GLY A 121 40.18 -12.12 10.78
C GLY A 121 41.24 -11.91 9.68
N TYR A 122 41.89 -12.97 9.20
CA TYR A 122 42.92 -12.91 8.17
C TYR A 122 42.34 -12.54 6.80
N ALA A 123 42.83 -11.45 6.20
CA ALA A 123 42.35 -10.92 4.92
C ALA A 123 42.40 -11.96 3.78
N LYS A 124 43.44 -12.80 3.74
CA LYS A 124 43.59 -13.88 2.73
C LYS A 124 42.50 -14.94 2.89
N ALA A 125 42.19 -15.36 4.12
CA ALA A 125 41.13 -16.32 4.40
C ALA A 125 39.75 -15.77 4.02
N GLN A 126 39.49 -14.49 4.32
CA GLN A 126 38.28 -13.79 3.90
C GLN A 126 38.13 -13.73 2.38
N GLY A 127 39.23 -13.44 1.66
CA GLY A 127 39.25 -13.39 0.21
C GLY A 127 38.94 -14.75 -0.43
N LEU A 128 39.62 -15.81 0.03
CA LEU A 128 39.40 -17.18 -0.46
C LEU A 128 37.98 -17.67 -0.17
N LYS A 129 37.48 -17.46 1.04
CA LYS A 129 36.09 -17.83 1.36
C LYS A 129 35.10 -17.06 0.49
N ARG A 130 35.28 -15.76 0.31
CA ARG A 130 34.40 -14.96 -0.55
C ARG A 130 34.40 -15.45 -2.00
N GLN A 131 35.56 -15.84 -2.54
CA GLN A 131 35.66 -16.43 -3.88
C GLN A 131 34.95 -17.78 -3.94
N GLY A 132 35.15 -18.65 -2.95
CA GLY A 132 34.46 -19.94 -2.83
C GLY A 132 32.94 -19.78 -2.72
N ASP A 133 32.48 -18.87 -1.87
CA ASP A 133 31.07 -18.52 -1.74
C ASP A 133 30.52 -18.05 -3.10
N LEU A 134 31.13 -17.05 -3.74
CA LEU A 134 30.69 -16.56 -5.06
C LEU A 134 30.68 -17.63 -6.14
N ALA A 135 31.68 -18.52 -6.17
CA ALA A 135 31.74 -19.60 -7.15
C ALA A 135 30.66 -20.66 -6.90
N ASN A 136 30.23 -20.85 -5.65
CA ASN A 136 29.21 -21.83 -5.27
C ASN A 136 27.80 -21.27 -5.22
N ASP A 137 27.68 -19.95 -5.29
CA ASP A 137 26.44 -19.20 -5.15
C ASP A 137 25.81 -18.90 -6.52
N THR A 138 25.57 -19.99 -7.28
CA THR A 138 24.83 -19.97 -8.55
C THR A 138 23.49 -20.67 -8.39
N PHE A 139 22.54 -20.33 -9.26
CA PHE A 139 21.19 -20.89 -9.22
C PHE A 139 21.20 -22.41 -9.46
N GLU A 140 22.02 -22.86 -10.40
CA GLU A 140 22.17 -24.27 -10.76
C GLU A 140 22.73 -25.09 -9.59
N LYS A 141 23.77 -24.56 -8.91
CA LYS A 141 24.38 -25.22 -7.76
C LYS A 141 23.45 -25.24 -6.55
N TRP A 142 22.73 -24.14 -6.32
CA TRP A 142 21.71 -24.08 -5.27
C TRP A 142 20.58 -25.08 -5.53
N MET A 143 20.06 -25.14 -6.76
CA MET A 143 19.01 -26.09 -7.14
C MET A 143 19.47 -27.54 -7.02
N ALA A 144 20.65 -27.87 -7.53
CA ALA A 144 21.20 -29.23 -7.44
C ALA A 144 21.36 -29.70 -5.98
N ARG A 145 21.67 -28.78 -5.06
CA ARG A 145 21.83 -29.08 -3.63
C ARG A 145 20.51 -29.17 -2.87
N GLU A 146 19.63 -28.20 -3.05
CA GLU A 146 18.40 -28.06 -2.25
C GLU A 146 17.18 -28.76 -2.86
N HIS A 147 17.19 -29.01 -4.17
CA HIS A 147 16.10 -29.59 -4.93
C HIS A 147 16.62 -30.67 -5.91
N PRO A 148 17.32 -31.71 -5.44
CA PRO A 148 18.00 -32.70 -6.31
C PRO A 148 17.04 -33.52 -7.20
N LEU A 149 15.75 -33.56 -6.87
CA LEU A 149 14.71 -34.28 -7.61
C LEU A 149 13.98 -33.40 -8.63
N VAL A 150 14.34 -32.12 -8.74
CA VAL A 150 13.72 -31.20 -9.69
C VAL A 150 14.61 -31.08 -10.93
N PHE A 151 14.13 -31.65 -12.04
CA PHE A 151 14.90 -31.73 -13.29
C PHE A 151 14.75 -30.49 -14.19
N ALA A 152 13.81 -29.59 -13.89
CA ALA A 152 13.58 -28.37 -14.65
C ALA A 152 13.28 -27.17 -13.72
N PRO A 153 13.90 -26.00 -13.94
CA PRO A 153 13.67 -24.81 -13.13
C PRO A 153 12.26 -24.25 -13.29
N THR A 154 11.54 -24.08 -12.18
CA THR A 154 10.27 -23.36 -12.16
C THR A 154 10.47 -21.86 -11.84
N PRO A 155 9.52 -20.99 -12.22
CA PRO A 155 9.54 -19.58 -11.82
C PRO A 155 9.61 -19.36 -10.30
N GLU A 156 8.95 -20.21 -9.52
CA GLU A 156 8.89 -20.13 -8.05
C GLU A 156 10.26 -20.40 -7.44
N LEU A 157 10.99 -21.41 -7.93
CA LEU A 157 12.35 -21.68 -7.49
C LEU A 157 13.32 -20.53 -7.81
N LYS A 158 13.15 -19.90 -8.97
CA LYS A 158 13.89 -18.67 -9.30
C LYS A 158 13.52 -17.52 -8.37
N GLU A 159 12.26 -17.42 -7.96
CA GLU A 159 11.83 -16.42 -6.98
C GLU A 159 12.48 -16.67 -5.61
N GLU A 160 12.44 -17.91 -5.10
CA GLU A 160 13.06 -18.33 -3.84
C GLU A 160 14.58 -18.13 -3.82
N TYR A 161 15.25 -18.29 -4.97
CA TYR A 161 16.68 -18.02 -5.09
C TYR A 161 17.02 -16.53 -5.00
N ASN A 162 16.15 -15.67 -5.53
CA ASN A 162 16.38 -14.22 -5.67
C ASN A 162 15.74 -13.39 -4.56
N ILE A 163 14.84 -13.98 -3.77
CA ILE A 163 14.16 -13.28 -2.67
C ILE A 163 15.14 -12.85 -1.58
N GLY A 164 15.03 -11.61 -1.14
CA GLY A 164 15.76 -11.10 0.03
C GLY A 164 17.28 -10.92 -0.14
N ILE A 165 17.85 -11.13 -1.33
CA ILE A 165 19.32 -11.07 -1.56
C ILE A 165 19.96 -9.70 -1.30
N CYS A 166 19.17 -8.61 -1.31
CA CYS A 166 19.63 -7.24 -1.09
C CYS A 166 19.11 -6.61 0.21
N ARG A 167 18.51 -7.39 1.13
CA ARG A 167 17.99 -6.85 2.40
C ARG A 167 19.02 -6.07 3.21
N HIS A 168 20.29 -6.47 3.14
CA HIS A 168 21.40 -5.79 3.79
C HIS A 168 21.56 -4.30 3.37
N ARG A 169 20.98 -3.89 2.23
CA ARG A 169 21.01 -2.50 1.73
C ARG A 169 19.77 -1.69 2.10
N ARG A 170 18.81 -2.27 2.83
CA ARG A 170 17.55 -1.61 3.16
C ARG A 170 17.74 -0.57 4.26
N THR A 171 17.27 0.64 4.00
CA THR A 171 17.30 1.77 4.93
C THR A 171 15.91 2.38 5.10
N CYS A 172 15.58 2.80 6.34
CA CYS A 172 14.34 3.52 6.62
C CYS A 172 14.37 4.93 6.03
N ASN A 173 13.19 5.56 5.93
CA ASN A 173 13.03 6.88 5.36
C ASN A 173 13.86 7.92 6.14
N GLU A 174 13.87 7.88 7.47
CA GLU A 174 14.70 8.80 8.25
C GLU A 174 16.21 8.67 7.96
N CYS A 175 16.71 7.44 7.86
CA CYS A 175 18.11 7.19 7.50
C CYS A 175 18.47 7.66 6.10
N LYS A 176 17.52 7.58 5.15
CA LYS A 176 17.68 8.11 3.79
C LYS A 176 17.67 9.64 3.79
N PHE A 177 16.82 10.25 4.61
CA PHE A 177 16.76 11.71 4.78
C PHE A 177 18.10 12.25 5.25
N GLN A 178 18.57 11.75 6.40
CA GLN A 178 19.81 12.20 7.05
C GLN A 178 21.05 11.98 6.19
N SER A 179 21.03 10.98 5.31
CA SER A 179 22.15 10.73 4.41
C SER A 179 22.14 11.58 3.14
N GLY A 180 21.13 12.44 2.97
CA GLY A 180 20.89 13.16 1.73
C GLY A 180 20.55 12.24 0.55
N PHE A 181 20.06 11.01 0.79
CA PHE A 181 19.85 10.02 -0.27
C PHE A 181 18.95 10.56 -1.38
N TRP A 182 17.85 11.24 -1.03
CA TRP A 182 16.92 11.77 -2.04
C TRP A 182 17.46 13.02 -2.74
N ALA A 183 18.19 13.89 -2.02
CA ALA A 183 18.83 15.05 -2.62
C ALA A 183 19.93 14.64 -3.63
N GLN A 184 20.74 13.63 -3.28
CA GLN A 184 21.85 13.13 -4.10
C GLN A 184 21.38 12.32 -5.32
N ASN A 185 20.26 11.60 -5.21
CA ASN A 185 19.76 10.74 -6.29
C ASN A 185 18.69 11.41 -7.16
N PHE A 186 18.51 12.72 -7.04
CA PHE A 186 17.53 13.48 -7.82
C PHE A 186 17.79 13.43 -9.34
N ASP A 187 19.03 13.16 -9.77
CA ASP A 187 19.42 13.35 -11.19
C ASP A 187 20.02 12.13 -11.93
N LEU A 188 20.03 10.92 -11.34
CA LEU A 188 20.93 9.85 -11.83
C LEU A 188 20.33 8.58 -12.44
N THR A 189 19.02 8.47 -12.65
CA THR A 189 18.50 7.38 -13.50
C THR A 189 17.90 7.91 -14.79
N ARG A 190 18.71 7.86 -15.85
CA ARG A 190 18.35 7.97 -17.29
C ARG A 190 17.22 7.01 -17.76
N GLY A 191 16.55 6.28 -16.85
CA GLY A 191 15.35 5.47 -17.13
C GLY A 191 14.01 6.12 -16.73
N TRP A 192 14.04 7.31 -16.12
CA TRP A 192 12.83 8.13 -15.85
C TRP A 192 12.82 9.41 -16.70
N ARG A 193 13.52 9.40 -17.84
CA ARG A 193 13.71 10.60 -18.67
C ARG A 193 12.58 10.82 -19.68
N ARG A 194 11.95 11.98 -19.51
CA ARG A 194 11.61 12.97 -20.54
C ARG A 194 10.62 12.56 -21.64
N ARG A 195 9.38 13.03 -21.49
CA ARG A 195 8.79 13.93 -22.49
C ARG A 195 8.12 15.10 -21.76
N ASN A 196 8.67 16.27 -22.02
CA ASN A 196 8.18 17.62 -21.69
C ASN A 196 8.36 18.06 -20.23
N GLY A 197 9.08 19.17 -20.08
CA GLY A 197 9.56 19.71 -18.82
C GLY A 197 8.44 19.92 -17.83
N ASN A 198 8.62 19.36 -16.62
CA ASN A 198 7.78 19.74 -15.50
C ASN A 198 8.40 19.25 -14.17
N ARG A 199 8.72 20.21 -13.29
CA ARG A 199 9.42 20.07 -12.00
C ARG A 199 8.55 19.43 -10.91
N ASN A 200 7.74 18.42 -11.23
CA ASN A 200 6.57 18.06 -10.41
C ASN A 200 6.75 16.78 -9.60
N GLN A 201 7.96 16.57 -9.10
CA GLN A 201 8.27 15.52 -8.14
C GLN A 201 8.90 16.19 -6.91
N ASN A 202 8.26 16.09 -5.75
CA ASN A 202 8.87 16.54 -4.48
C ASN A 202 9.84 15.50 -3.91
N VAL A 203 10.39 14.61 -4.74
CA VAL A 203 11.48 13.72 -4.35
C VAL A 203 12.77 14.49 -4.60
N GLY A 204 13.61 14.69 -3.58
CA GLY A 204 14.86 15.46 -3.70
C GLY A 204 14.77 16.93 -3.24
N THR A 205 13.60 17.39 -2.78
CA THR A 205 13.43 18.69 -2.11
C THR A 205 13.73 18.58 -0.60
N ALA A 206 13.69 19.71 0.12
CA ALA A 206 13.89 19.76 1.58
C ALA A 206 12.86 18.90 2.36
N VAL A 207 11.66 18.69 1.80
CA VAL A 207 10.58 17.93 2.41
C VAL A 207 10.11 16.83 1.44
N PRO A 208 10.80 15.67 1.43
CA PRO A 208 10.54 14.66 0.43
C PRO A 208 9.19 13.95 0.64
N VAL A 209 8.44 13.81 -0.44
CA VAL A 209 7.18 13.03 -0.50
C VAL A 209 7.47 11.64 -1.03
N ILE A 210 7.20 10.62 -0.22
CA ILE A 210 7.61 9.23 -0.51
C ILE A 210 6.38 8.36 -0.58
N LYS A 211 6.38 7.39 -1.50
CA LYS A 211 5.34 6.36 -1.54
C LYS A 211 5.35 5.53 -0.26
N SER A 212 4.16 5.38 0.32
CA SER A 212 3.88 4.55 1.48
C SER A 212 3.23 3.25 1.01
N ARG A 213 2.31 2.70 1.80
CA ARG A 213 1.57 1.46 1.55
C ARG A 213 0.62 1.59 0.36
N GLN A 214 0.35 0.42 -0.20
CA GLN A 214 -0.74 0.20 -1.12
C GLN A 214 -1.94 -0.31 -0.33
N VAL A 215 -3.12 0.28 -0.54
CA VAL A 215 -4.35 -0.14 0.12
C VAL A 215 -5.37 -0.53 -0.93
N TYR A 216 -5.79 -1.80 -0.88
CA TYR A 216 -6.79 -2.33 -1.80
C TYR A 216 -8.21 -2.16 -1.28
N THR A 217 -8.41 -1.96 0.02
CA THR A 217 -9.74 -1.99 0.64
C THR A 217 -10.52 -0.68 0.52
N TYR A 218 -9.87 0.47 0.35
CA TYR A 218 -10.58 1.75 0.34
C TYR A 218 -11.44 1.94 -0.92
N HIS A 219 -12.69 2.33 -0.71
CA HIS A 219 -13.69 2.55 -1.75
C HIS A 219 -13.54 3.92 -2.40
N ASP A 220 -13.22 4.96 -1.63
CA ASP A 220 -13.16 6.34 -2.10
C ASP A 220 -12.15 7.21 -1.32
N ALA A 221 -12.21 8.52 -1.58
CA ALA A 221 -11.31 9.51 -0.99
C ALA A 221 -11.50 9.68 0.53
N SER A 222 -12.72 9.56 1.04
CA SER A 222 -13.01 9.75 2.47
C SER A 222 -12.27 8.70 3.31
N GLU A 223 -12.35 7.43 2.92
CA GLU A 223 -11.64 6.33 3.58
C GLU A 223 -10.12 6.41 3.42
N ARG A 224 -9.64 7.07 2.36
CA ARG A 224 -8.21 7.29 2.15
C ARG A 224 -7.61 8.26 3.17
N PHE A 225 -8.38 9.28 3.57
CA PHE A 225 -7.93 10.29 4.53
C PHE A 225 -8.34 9.99 5.97
N PHE A 226 -9.47 9.30 6.14
CA PHE A 226 -10.04 8.92 7.43
C PHE A 226 -10.32 7.41 7.50
N PRO A 227 -9.30 6.57 7.29
CA PRO A 227 -9.50 5.12 7.32
C PRO A 227 -10.08 4.65 8.65
N GLY A 228 -11.22 3.98 8.59
CA GLY A 228 -11.87 3.37 9.75
C GLY A 228 -12.70 4.30 10.61
N LEU A 229 -12.75 5.59 10.30
CA LEU A 229 -13.59 6.51 11.05
C LEU A 229 -15.09 6.23 10.83
N PHE A 230 -15.47 5.97 9.58
CA PHE A 230 -16.83 5.65 9.18
C PHE A 230 -16.81 4.42 8.26
N PRO A 231 -16.63 3.21 8.82
CA PRO A 231 -16.54 1.99 8.02
C PRO A 231 -17.87 1.75 7.31
N TYR A 232 -17.83 1.60 5.99
CA TYR A 232 -18.99 1.22 5.20
C TYR A 232 -19.07 -0.29 5.06
N THR A 233 -20.17 -0.87 5.54
CA THR A 233 -20.39 -2.32 5.52
C THR A 233 -21.32 -2.76 4.40
N GLY A 234 -21.76 -1.84 3.54
CA GLY A 234 -22.62 -2.16 2.40
C GLY A 234 -21.83 -2.67 1.18
N ASP A 235 -22.51 -3.38 0.30
CA ASP A 235 -21.94 -3.88 -0.95
C ASP A 235 -21.75 -2.73 -1.95
N PHE A 236 -20.65 -1.98 -1.90
CA PHE A 236 -20.37 -0.96 -2.90
C PHE A 236 -19.73 -1.59 -4.15
N PRO A 237 -20.33 -1.42 -5.35
CA PRO A 237 -19.99 -2.24 -6.51
C PRO A 237 -18.58 -1.93 -7.06
N ALA A 238 -17.98 -0.77 -6.75
CA ALA A 238 -16.75 -0.32 -7.39
C ALA A 238 -15.79 0.45 -6.48
N ARG A 239 -14.47 0.24 -6.63
CA ARG A 239 -13.44 1.08 -6.01
C ARG A 239 -13.12 2.23 -6.95
N ARG A 240 -13.33 3.48 -6.52
CA ARG A 240 -13.11 4.66 -7.39
C ARG A 240 -11.80 5.35 -7.06
N ARG A 241 -11.14 5.95 -8.06
CA ARG A 241 -10.09 6.97 -7.86
C ARG A 241 -10.61 8.35 -8.29
N ILE A 242 -10.29 9.38 -7.50
CA ILE A 242 -10.76 10.79 -7.62
C ILE A 242 -10.62 11.43 -9.03
N TYR A 243 -9.82 10.86 -9.95
CA TYR A 243 -9.40 11.55 -11.19
C TYR A 243 -9.58 10.74 -12.48
N ARG A 244 -10.40 9.70 -12.47
CA ARG A 244 -10.74 8.93 -13.68
C ARG A 244 -12.22 8.64 -13.68
N ASP A 245 -12.99 9.60 -14.18
CA ASP A 245 -14.45 9.57 -14.17
C ASP A 245 -15.04 8.38 -14.93
N TYR A 246 -14.24 7.73 -15.80
CA TYR A 246 -14.66 6.63 -16.66
C TYR A 246 -13.95 5.28 -16.41
N LEU A 247 -13.03 5.19 -15.43
CA LEU A 247 -12.31 3.94 -15.14
C LEU A 247 -12.46 3.54 -13.68
N ILE A 248 -13.10 2.39 -13.47
CA ILE A 248 -13.08 1.69 -12.19
C ILE A 248 -11.83 0.82 -12.15
N ASP A 249 -11.01 1.09 -11.16
CA ASP A 249 -9.68 0.52 -11.06
C ASP A 249 -9.70 -0.58 -9.99
N ARG A 250 -9.37 -1.81 -10.37
CA ARG A 250 -9.10 -2.90 -9.41
C ARG A 250 -7.72 -2.73 -8.72
N LEU A 251 -6.98 -1.69 -9.09
CA LEU A 251 -5.64 -1.39 -8.59
C LEU A 251 -5.67 -0.69 -7.23
N PRO A 252 -4.67 -0.94 -6.36
CA PRO A 252 -4.65 -0.39 -5.02
C PRO A 252 -4.42 1.11 -5.00
N TRP A 253 -4.95 1.79 -3.99
CA TRP A 253 -4.54 3.15 -3.65
C TRP A 253 -3.09 3.21 -3.22
N CYS A 254 -2.31 4.11 -3.81
CA CYS A 254 -0.96 4.43 -3.35
C CYS A 254 -1.06 5.56 -2.32
N LEU A 255 -0.69 5.30 -1.07
CA LEU A 255 -0.56 6.34 -0.06
C LEU A 255 0.83 6.96 -0.09
N TYR A 256 1.00 8.09 0.58
CA TYR A 256 2.27 8.80 0.66
C TYR A 256 2.58 9.16 2.10
N THR A 257 3.86 9.27 2.39
CA THR A 257 4.37 9.78 3.66
C THR A 257 5.30 10.97 3.42
N MET A 258 5.29 11.88 4.36
CA MET A 258 6.10 13.09 4.38
C MET A 258 6.68 13.28 5.77
N ARG A 259 7.90 13.82 5.84
CA ARG A 259 8.49 14.29 7.11
C ARG A 259 7.88 15.65 7.44
N CYS A 260 7.17 15.75 8.55
CA CYS A 260 6.59 17.02 8.97
C CYS A 260 7.70 18.04 9.25
N PRO A 261 7.67 19.25 8.65
CA PRO A 261 8.67 20.28 8.93
C PRO A 261 8.64 20.82 10.37
N GLY A 262 7.48 20.74 11.05
CA GLY A 262 7.33 21.21 12.43
C GLY A 262 7.86 20.23 13.47
N CYS A 263 7.34 19.00 13.50
CA CYS A 263 7.72 17.99 14.51
C CYS A 263 8.73 16.95 14.02
N GLU A 264 9.19 17.05 12.76
CA GLU A 264 10.20 16.17 12.17
C GLU A 264 9.78 14.69 12.03
N ARG A 265 8.53 14.36 12.33
CA ARG A 265 8.01 12.99 12.26
C ARG A 265 7.50 12.66 10.86
N TRP A 266 7.82 11.46 10.40
CA TRP A 266 7.21 10.86 9.21
C TRP A 266 5.76 10.47 9.48
N GLN A 267 4.84 11.05 8.71
CA GLN A 267 3.40 10.79 8.80
C GLN A 267 2.81 10.58 7.40
N GLU A 268 1.69 9.85 7.32
CA GLU A 268 0.96 9.73 6.08
C GLU A 268 0.39 11.08 5.65
N PHE A 269 0.26 11.28 4.35
CA PHE A 269 -0.14 12.54 3.73
C PHE A 269 -1.49 13.07 4.23
N ALA A 270 -2.40 12.17 4.65
CA ALA A 270 -3.68 12.54 5.25
C ALA A 270 -3.52 13.44 6.49
N ALA A 271 -2.44 13.30 7.25
CA ALA A 271 -2.17 14.11 8.43
C ALA A 271 -1.88 15.59 8.12
N PHE A 272 -1.70 15.97 6.85
CA PHE A 272 -1.40 17.33 6.43
C PHE A 272 -2.62 18.07 5.89
N ARG A 273 -3.79 17.42 5.88
CA ARG A 273 -5.09 17.99 5.50
C ARG A 273 -5.15 18.57 4.09
N GLN A 274 -4.42 17.96 3.15
CA GLN A 274 -4.34 18.42 1.76
C GLN A 274 -5.20 17.53 0.86
N PRO A 275 -6.31 18.02 0.28
CA PRO A 275 -7.24 17.18 -0.48
C PRO A 275 -6.63 16.65 -1.80
N ARG A 276 -5.64 17.37 -2.34
CA ARG A 276 -4.95 17.01 -3.59
C ARG A 276 -3.71 16.17 -3.27
N MET A 277 -3.83 14.85 -3.34
CA MET A 277 -2.67 13.94 -3.24
C MET A 277 -1.92 13.83 -4.57
N PRO A 278 -0.61 13.49 -4.55
CA PRO A 278 0.12 13.15 -5.78
C PRO A 278 -0.59 12.05 -6.56
N LYS A 279 -0.74 12.26 -7.87
CA LYS A 279 -1.30 11.28 -8.80
C LYS A 279 -0.19 10.30 -9.18
N SER A 280 -0.24 9.07 -8.65
CA SER A 280 0.57 7.99 -9.22
C SER A 280 -0.07 6.61 -9.07
N ARG A 281 0.14 5.74 -10.07
CA ARG A 281 0.03 4.30 -9.86
C ARG A 281 1.21 3.83 -9.01
N PRO A 282 1.13 2.62 -8.41
CA PRO A 282 2.26 2.01 -7.74
C PRO A 282 3.59 2.04 -8.52
N ARG A 283 3.51 1.95 -9.85
CA ARG A 283 4.65 1.99 -10.76
C ARG A 283 5.04 3.40 -11.25
N ASP A 284 4.15 4.38 -11.18
CA ASP A 284 4.38 5.71 -11.76
C ASP A 284 5.15 6.59 -10.76
N ALA A 285 5.97 7.54 -11.20
CA ALA A 285 6.52 8.52 -10.28
C ALA A 285 5.38 9.32 -9.60
N PRO A 286 5.53 9.80 -8.35
CA PRO A 286 4.59 10.79 -7.80
C PRO A 286 4.55 11.99 -8.74
N VAL A 287 3.43 12.20 -9.43
CA VAL A 287 3.22 13.39 -10.26
C VAL A 287 2.18 14.24 -9.56
N TRP A 288 2.54 15.47 -9.20
CA TRP A 288 1.57 16.47 -8.81
C TRP A 288 0.78 16.92 -10.03
N ASP A 289 -0.53 17.14 -9.90
CA ASP A 289 -1.31 17.69 -10.99
C ASP A 289 -0.89 19.15 -11.21
N VAL A 290 -0.27 19.42 -12.33
CA VAL A 290 0.59 20.59 -12.53
C VAL A 290 -0.20 21.77 -13.07
N GLN A 291 -1.00 22.38 -12.21
CA GLN A 291 -1.37 23.79 -12.41
C GLN A 291 -1.12 24.65 -11.16
N ASP A 292 -0.93 24.05 -9.98
CA ASP A 292 -0.70 24.83 -8.75
C ASP A 292 0.80 24.97 -8.45
N TRP A 293 1.41 26.02 -9.01
CA TRP A 293 2.81 26.39 -8.79
C TRP A 293 3.10 26.94 -7.37
N ASP A 294 2.07 27.10 -6.54
CA ASP A 294 2.14 27.77 -5.23
C ASP A 294 2.09 26.81 -4.01
N VAL A 295 2.14 25.49 -4.24
CA VAL A 295 2.08 24.53 -3.13
C VAL A 295 3.42 24.47 -2.38
N LYS A 296 3.54 25.30 -1.34
CA LYS A 296 4.67 25.32 -0.40
C LYS A 296 4.57 24.18 0.61
N VAL A 297 5.00 23.00 0.20
CA VAL A 297 5.00 21.79 1.03
C VAL A 297 5.79 21.97 2.34
N GLU A 298 6.78 22.86 2.35
CA GLU A 298 7.56 23.25 3.52
C GLU A 298 6.73 23.96 4.60
N GLU A 299 5.60 24.57 4.22
CA GLU A 299 4.67 25.24 5.13
C GLU A 299 3.65 24.27 5.73
N TRP A 300 3.52 23.05 5.18
CA TRP A 300 2.53 22.09 5.66
C TRP A 300 2.87 21.59 7.07
N ARG A 301 1.83 21.39 7.88
CA ARG A 301 1.95 20.94 9.27
C ARG A 301 1.06 19.74 9.52
N CYS A 302 1.56 18.75 10.25
CA CYS A 302 0.76 17.59 10.64
C CYS A 302 -0.33 17.98 11.64
N ASN A 303 -1.34 17.13 11.83
CA ASN A 303 -2.45 17.36 12.76
C ASN A 303 -1.96 17.77 14.16
N GLY A 304 -0.99 17.03 14.73
CA GLY A 304 -0.43 17.34 16.05
C GLY A 304 0.29 18.69 16.12
N CYS A 305 0.94 19.13 15.03
CA CYS A 305 1.58 20.45 14.98
C CYS A 305 0.55 21.58 14.94
N VAL A 306 -0.55 21.40 14.20
CA VAL A 306 -1.64 22.40 14.16
C VAL A 306 -2.36 22.47 15.49
N ALA A 307 -2.72 21.33 16.09
CA ALA A 307 -3.33 21.33 17.42
C ALA A 307 -2.44 22.03 18.48
N ALA A 308 -1.12 21.85 18.40
CA ALA A 308 -0.19 22.50 19.32
C ALA A 308 -0.01 24.01 19.07
N ALA A 309 -0.09 24.46 17.80
CA ALA A 309 0.12 25.86 17.43
C ALA A 309 -1.16 26.70 17.52
N ASP A 310 -2.27 26.16 16.99
CA ASP A 310 -3.51 26.88 16.74
C ASP A 310 -4.69 26.35 17.58
N GLY A 311 -4.48 25.25 18.32
CA GLY A 311 -5.49 24.62 19.17
C GLY A 311 -6.30 23.52 18.47
N GLU A 312 -6.92 22.65 19.27
CA GLU A 312 -7.77 21.54 18.79
C GLU A 312 -9.01 22.04 18.03
N GLN A 313 -9.53 23.23 18.37
CA GLN A 313 -10.70 23.82 17.70
C GLN A 313 -10.41 24.19 16.23
N GLU A 314 -9.27 24.84 15.96
CA GLU A 314 -8.88 25.20 14.59
C GLU A 314 -8.53 23.95 13.77
N LEU A 315 -7.89 22.95 14.39
CA LEU A 315 -7.70 21.65 13.75
C LEU A 315 -9.05 21.03 13.36
N GLY A 316 -10.05 21.06 14.24
CA GLY A 316 -11.40 20.57 13.97
C GLY A 316 -12.03 21.28 12.78
N ARG A 317 -11.95 22.61 12.72
CA ARG A 317 -12.45 23.41 11.58
C ARG A 317 -11.82 22.97 10.26
N GLN A 318 -10.49 22.85 10.21
CA GLN A 318 -9.78 22.41 8.99
C GLN A 318 -10.12 20.97 8.58
N LEU A 319 -10.30 20.07 9.54
CA LEU A 319 -10.67 18.68 9.27
C LEU A 319 -12.11 18.56 8.73
N VAL A 320 -13.05 19.34 9.27
CA VAL A 320 -14.43 19.40 8.75
C VAL A 320 -14.44 19.95 7.32
N GLU A 321 -13.69 21.02 7.05
CA GLU A 321 -13.56 21.59 5.71
C GLU A 321 -12.99 20.58 4.69
N LEU A 322 -11.96 19.83 5.11
CA LEU A 322 -11.40 18.74 4.32
C LEU A 322 -12.43 17.62 4.10
N TRP A 323 -13.13 17.19 5.15
CA TRP A 323 -14.16 16.15 5.05
C TRP A 323 -15.25 16.56 4.06
N LYS A 324 -15.82 17.76 4.21
CA LYS A 324 -16.85 18.30 3.32
C LYS A 324 -16.39 18.34 1.86
N THR A 325 -15.15 18.72 1.64
CA THR A 325 -14.54 18.65 0.31
C THR A 325 -14.57 17.21 -0.18
N LEU A 326 -13.95 16.27 0.52
CA LEU A 326 -13.83 14.88 0.07
C LEU A 326 -15.19 14.18 -0.12
N ALA A 327 -16.07 14.24 0.89
CA ALA A 327 -17.39 13.63 0.88
C ALA A 327 -18.31 14.31 -0.14
N GLY A 328 -18.29 15.64 -0.23
CA GLY A 328 -19.10 16.41 -1.17
C GLY A 328 -18.74 16.11 -2.63
N TRP A 329 -17.43 16.00 -2.94
CA TRP A 329 -16.98 15.57 -4.27
C TRP A 329 -17.47 14.16 -4.63
N GLU A 330 -17.45 13.24 -3.66
CA GLU A 330 -17.91 11.86 -3.88
C GLU A 330 -19.44 11.79 -4.05
N VAL A 331 -20.20 12.43 -3.17
CA VAL A 331 -21.68 12.52 -3.27
C VAL A 331 -22.09 13.13 -4.61
N LYS A 332 -21.48 14.25 -5.01
CA LYS A 332 -21.78 14.91 -6.29
C LYS A 332 -21.55 13.98 -7.48
N TRP A 333 -20.49 13.17 -7.45
CA TRP A 333 -20.23 12.22 -8.52
C TRP A 333 -21.18 11.04 -8.48
N ILE A 334 -21.50 10.49 -7.30
CA ILE A 334 -22.47 9.42 -7.17
C ILE A 334 -23.83 9.89 -7.72
N ASP A 335 -24.28 11.08 -7.32
CA ASP A 335 -25.52 11.68 -7.83
C ASP A 335 -25.48 11.86 -9.34
N TYR A 336 -24.34 12.31 -9.89
CA TYR A 336 -24.13 12.37 -11.33
C TYR A 336 -24.30 10.99 -11.98
N CYS A 337 -23.66 9.95 -11.47
CA CYS A 337 -23.75 8.60 -12.03
C CYS A 337 -25.16 8.01 -11.93
N LEU A 338 -25.85 8.22 -10.81
CA LEU A 338 -27.25 7.79 -10.62
C LEU A 338 -28.18 8.38 -11.68
N VAL A 339 -27.86 9.56 -12.21
CA VAL A 339 -28.59 10.22 -13.29
C VAL A 339 -28.07 9.80 -14.66
N ASP A 340 -26.75 9.79 -14.86
CA ASP A 340 -26.10 9.61 -16.16
C ASP A 340 -26.16 8.16 -16.67
N GLY A 341 -26.28 7.18 -15.77
CA GLY A 341 -26.50 5.79 -16.15
C GLY A 341 -27.80 5.59 -16.94
N TRP A 342 -28.85 6.38 -16.68
CA TRP A 342 -30.06 6.34 -17.49
C TRP A 342 -29.83 6.81 -18.93
N ARG A 343 -28.94 7.79 -19.15
CA ARG A 343 -28.54 8.19 -20.51
C ARG A 343 -27.79 7.06 -21.22
N HIS A 344 -27.00 6.28 -20.49
CA HIS A 344 -26.29 5.12 -21.03
C HIS A 344 -27.22 3.99 -21.44
N ILE A 345 -28.35 3.78 -20.75
CA ILE A 345 -29.41 2.89 -21.24
C ILE A 345 -29.94 3.37 -22.61
N GLY A 346 -30.13 4.68 -22.80
CA GLY A 346 -30.55 5.23 -24.09
C GLY A 346 -29.55 4.97 -25.22
N TYR A 347 -28.25 5.07 -24.94
CA TYR A 347 -27.21 4.69 -25.90
C TYR A 347 -27.22 3.18 -26.19
N LEU A 348 -27.39 2.36 -25.15
CA LEU A 348 -27.46 0.91 -25.30
C LEU A 348 -28.64 0.48 -26.19
N GLU A 349 -29.80 1.11 -26.05
CA GLU A 349 -30.96 0.90 -26.92
C GLU A 349 -30.70 1.26 -28.40
N HIS A 350 -29.74 2.14 -28.68
CA HIS A 350 -29.32 2.45 -30.05
C HIS A 350 -28.45 1.34 -30.64
N GLU A 351 -27.56 0.76 -29.85
CA GLU A 351 -26.62 -0.28 -30.27
C GLU A 351 -27.26 -1.67 -30.33
N ASP A 352 -28.07 -2.01 -29.33
CA ASP A 352 -28.76 -3.31 -29.23
C ASP A 352 -30.23 -3.11 -28.84
N LYS A 353 -31.12 -3.50 -29.76
CA LYS A 353 -32.57 -3.35 -29.57
C LYS A 353 -33.12 -4.29 -28.50
N ASP A 354 -32.43 -5.38 -28.17
CA ASP A 354 -32.85 -6.26 -27.08
C ASP A 354 -32.81 -5.53 -25.74
N PHE A 355 -31.91 -4.56 -25.58
CA PHE A 355 -31.78 -3.71 -24.39
C PHE A 355 -32.64 -2.44 -24.44
N SER A 356 -33.60 -2.35 -25.37
CA SER A 356 -34.51 -1.20 -25.47
C SER A 356 -35.28 -0.99 -24.17
N TRP A 357 -35.12 0.19 -23.57
CA TRP A 357 -35.86 0.56 -22.37
C TRP A 357 -37.37 0.47 -22.60
N THR A 358 -37.82 0.87 -23.79
CA THR A 358 -39.23 0.78 -24.18
C THR A 358 -39.74 -0.65 -24.15
N LEU A 359 -38.97 -1.62 -24.66
CA LEU A 359 -39.35 -3.03 -24.63
C LEU A 359 -39.32 -3.61 -23.21
N VAL A 360 -38.26 -3.32 -22.46
CA VAL A 360 -38.10 -3.76 -21.06
C VAL A 360 -39.26 -3.27 -20.20
N TYR A 361 -39.57 -1.98 -20.28
CA TYR A 361 -40.66 -1.38 -19.52
C TYR A 361 -42.02 -1.93 -19.93
N ARG A 362 -42.29 -2.11 -21.24
CA ARG A 362 -43.57 -2.69 -21.71
C ARG A 362 -43.77 -4.13 -21.24
N ARG A 363 -42.71 -4.95 -21.23
CA ARG A 363 -42.77 -6.32 -20.71
C ARG A 363 -43.09 -6.34 -19.21
N ALA A 364 -42.48 -5.44 -18.43
CA ALA A 364 -42.73 -5.32 -17.00
C ALA A 364 -44.08 -4.64 -16.66
N ARG A 365 -44.59 -3.78 -17.53
CA ARG A 365 -45.89 -3.09 -17.37
C ARG A 365 -47.08 -4.05 -17.41
N VAL A 366 -46.94 -5.24 -17.99
CA VAL A 366 -47.95 -6.30 -17.86
C VAL A 366 -48.09 -6.76 -16.39
N GLU A 367 -47.10 -6.47 -15.53
CA GLU A 367 -47.02 -6.85 -14.11
C GLU A 367 -47.05 -5.64 -13.14
N SER A 368 -46.91 -4.39 -13.61
CA SER A 368 -46.79 -3.17 -12.78
C SER A 368 -47.66 -1.99 -13.28
N GLN A 369 -48.40 -1.34 -12.37
CA GLN A 369 -49.35 -0.23 -12.66
C GLN A 369 -48.73 1.18 -12.66
N LEU A 370 -47.41 1.32 -12.54
CA LEU A 370 -46.80 2.58 -12.09
C LEU A 370 -46.83 3.77 -13.07
N LEU A 371 -46.86 3.57 -14.40
CA LEU A 371 -46.99 4.69 -15.36
C LEU A 371 -47.85 4.33 -16.58
N ARG A 372 -48.80 5.24 -16.93
CA ARG A 372 -49.69 5.10 -18.10
C ARG A 372 -48.93 5.21 -19.44
N GLU A 373 -47.78 5.85 -19.44
CA GLU A 373 -46.89 6.07 -20.59
C GLU A 373 -45.49 5.58 -20.28
N VAL A 374 -44.73 5.20 -21.31
CA VAL A 374 -43.33 4.77 -21.15
C VAL A 374 -42.47 6.03 -21.00
N PRO A 375 -41.85 6.28 -19.84
CA PRO A 375 -41.03 7.48 -19.67
C PRO A 375 -39.76 7.36 -20.50
N ASN A 376 -39.36 8.45 -21.15
CA ASN A 376 -38.10 8.49 -21.87
C ASN A 376 -36.91 8.51 -20.87
N VAL A 377 -35.76 7.95 -21.23
CA VAL A 377 -34.56 7.91 -20.39
C VAL A 377 -34.07 9.29 -19.94
N GLN A 378 -34.23 10.34 -20.75
CA GLN A 378 -33.91 11.71 -20.33
C GLN A 378 -34.93 12.29 -19.34
N GLU A 379 -36.17 11.79 -19.32
CA GLU A 379 -37.19 12.17 -18.35
C GLU A 379 -36.95 11.45 -17.03
N ILE A 380 -36.62 10.15 -17.07
CA ILE A 380 -36.23 9.37 -15.89
C ILE A 380 -35.09 10.05 -15.15
N ALA A 381 -34.07 10.52 -15.88
CA ALA A 381 -32.95 11.27 -15.31
C ALA A 381 -33.38 12.50 -14.47
N LYS A 382 -34.52 13.13 -14.80
CA LYS A 382 -35.05 14.32 -14.11
C LYS A 382 -36.05 13.99 -12.99
N MET A 383 -36.49 12.73 -12.88
CA MET A 383 -37.43 12.31 -11.84
C MET A 383 -36.79 12.31 -10.44
N SER A 384 -37.63 12.23 -9.41
CA SER A 384 -37.18 12.07 -8.03
C SER A 384 -36.41 10.75 -7.84
N GLY A 385 -35.56 10.68 -6.81
CA GLY A 385 -34.80 9.47 -6.49
C GLY A 385 -35.68 8.25 -6.28
N GLU A 386 -36.81 8.41 -5.57
CA GLU A 386 -37.79 7.35 -5.30
C GLU A 386 -38.34 6.74 -6.60
N VAL A 387 -38.81 7.60 -7.52
CA VAL A 387 -39.35 7.16 -8.81
C VAL A 387 -38.27 6.48 -9.64
N ARG A 388 -37.04 7.03 -9.67
CA ARG A 388 -35.91 6.39 -10.38
C ARG A 388 -35.57 5.02 -9.81
N ARG A 389 -35.66 4.83 -8.50
CA ARG A 389 -35.38 3.56 -7.82
C ARG A 389 -36.41 2.48 -8.19
N GLU A 390 -37.69 2.84 -8.24
CA GLU A 390 -38.75 1.94 -8.69
C GLU A 390 -38.54 1.52 -10.16
N ILE A 391 -38.23 2.48 -11.02
CA ILE A 391 -37.93 2.25 -12.43
C ILE A 391 -36.65 1.40 -12.58
N TYR A 392 -35.63 1.62 -11.76
CA TYR A 392 -34.43 0.78 -11.71
C TYR A 392 -34.75 -0.66 -11.31
N GLY A 393 -35.72 -0.88 -10.42
CA GLY A 393 -36.19 -2.23 -10.05
C GLY A 393 -36.61 -3.06 -11.26
N ILE A 394 -37.31 -2.45 -12.22
CA ILE A 394 -37.70 -3.07 -13.49
C ILE A 394 -36.46 -3.44 -14.31
N TRP A 395 -35.53 -2.50 -14.46
CA TRP A 395 -34.28 -2.72 -15.20
C TRP A 395 -33.42 -3.83 -14.58
N LYS A 396 -33.29 -3.85 -13.24
CA LYS A 396 -32.54 -4.87 -12.50
C LYS A 396 -33.12 -6.27 -12.71
N GLN A 397 -34.45 -6.42 -12.66
CA GLN A 397 -35.11 -7.70 -12.92
C GLN A 397 -34.88 -8.18 -14.36
N TYR A 398 -34.90 -7.25 -15.32
CA TYR A 398 -34.58 -7.55 -16.71
C TYR A 398 -33.14 -8.08 -16.86
N LEU A 399 -32.17 -7.38 -16.30
CA LEU A 399 -30.75 -7.79 -16.34
C LEU A 399 -30.51 -9.16 -15.69
N GLN A 400 -31.21 -9.46 -14.59
CA GLN A 400 -31.11 -10.77 -13.92
C GLN A 400 -31.63 -11.92 -14.80
N LYS A 401 -32.65 -11.67 -15.64
CA LYS A 401 -33.21 -12.67 -16.57
C LYS A 401 -32.38 -12.81 -17.85
N HIS A 402 -31.71 -11.74 -18.29
CA HIS A 402 -30.98 -11.73 -19.57
C HIS A 402 -29.60 -12.41 -19.51
N GLY A 403 -29.00 -12.55 -18.32
CA GLY A 403 -27.83 -13.41 -18.04
C GLY A 403 -26.48 -12.93 -18.61
N GLU A 404 -26.47 -12.40 -19.84
CA GLU A 404 -25.27 -11.97 -20.57
C GLU A 404 -25.42 -10.54 -21.10
N TRP A 405 -24.31 -9.80 -21.06
CA TRP A 405 -24.21 -8.46 -21.66
C TRP A 405 -23.80 -8.59 -23.13
N PRO A 406 -24.27 -7.71 -24.02
CA PRO A 406 -23.78 -7.67 -25.40
C PRO A 406 -22.28 -7.35 -25.45
N GLU A 407 -21.61 -7.81 -26.49
CA GLU A 407 -20.24 -7.36 -26.79
C GLU A 407 -20.29 -5.98 -27.47
N GLY A 408 -19.56 -4.98 -26.94
CA GLY A 408 -19.52 -3.62 -27.51
C GLY A 408 -18.77 -2.59 -26.67
N ASP A 409 -18.22 -1.55 -27.33
CA ASP A 409 -17.33 -0.54 -26.72
C ASP A 409 -18.01 0.28 -25.60
N LEU A 410 -19.30 0.64 -25.73
CA LEU A 410 -20.04 1.35 -24.68
C LEU A 410 -20.31 0.49 -23.43
N ILE A 411 -20.49 -0.82 -23.63
CA ILE A 411 -20.69 -1.84 -22.57
C ILE A 411 -19.35 -2.19 -21.89
N THR A 412 -18.22 -1.95 -22.55
CA THR A 412 -16.89 -2.08 -21.94
C THR A 412 -16.56 -0.98 -20.94
N THR A 413 -17.35 0.11 -20.88
CA THR A 413 -17.13 1.18 -19.91
C THR A 413 -17.39 0.64 -18.50
N PRO A 414 -16.35 0.40 -17.68
CA PRO A 414 -16.51 -0.43 -16.49
C PRO A 414 -17.58 0.10 -15.54
N TRP A 415 -17.70 1.42 -15.43
CA TRP A 415 -18.62 2.08 -14.50
C TRP A 415 -20.10 1.87 -14.80
N PHE A 416 -20.51 1.76 -16.06
CA PHE A 416 -21.92 1.56 -16.39
C PHE A 416 -22.39 0.15 -15.99
N LYS A 417 -21.51 -0.85 -16.09
CA LYS A 417 -21.78 -2.21 -15.58
C LYS A 417 -22.02 -2.22 -14.08
N TYR A 418 -21.20 -1.49 -13.31
CA TYR A 418 -21.38 -1.40 -11.86
C TYR A 418 -22.59 -0.57 -11.46
N TRP A 419 -22.91 0.51 -12.19
CA TRP A 419 -24.17 1.23 -12.02
C TRP A 419 -25.36 0.29 -12.24
N SER A 420 -25.32 -0.51 -13.30
CA SER A 420 -26.41 -1.41 -13.69
C SER A 420 -26.73 -2.48 -12.64
N TYR A 421 -25.71 -2.99 -11.93
CA TYR A 421 -25.90 -3.97 -10.86
C TYR A 421 -25.90 -3.40 -9.44
N GLY A 422 -25.48 -2.14 -9.26
CA GLY A 422 -25.20 -1.57 -7.96
C GLY A 422 -25.79 -0.18 -7.72
N TYR A 423 -26.84 0.20 -8.45
CA TYR A 423 -27.54 1.47 -8.28
C TYR A 423 -27.95 1.75 -6.83
N GLU A 424 -28.65 0.79 -6.21
CA GLU A 424 -29.11 0.89 -4.81
C GLU A 424 -27.94 1.06 -3.84
N ALA A 425 -26.82 0.40 -4.11
CA ALA A 425 -25.61 0.54 -3.30
C ALA A 425 -24.95 1.91 -3.47
N MET A 426 -25.04 2.49 -4.67
CA MET A 426 -24.61 3.86 -4.92
C MET A 426 -25.47 4.87 -4.15
N GLU A 427 -26.80 4.73 -4.19
CA GLU A 427 -27.70 5.57 -3.40
C GLU A 427 -27.39 5.50 -1.90
N LYS A 428 -27.30 4.28 -1.35
CA LYS A 428 -26.96 4.05 0.06
C LYS A 428 -25.62 4.66 0.44
N ARG A 429 -24.62 4.62 -0.45
CA ARG A 429 -23.32 5.26 -0.18
C ARG A 429 -23.43 6.78 -0.14
N ALA A 430 -24.19 7.40 -1.04
CA ALA A 430 -24.41 8.85 -1.01
C ALA A 430 -25.16 9.28 0.26
N GLU A 431 -26.23 8.56 0.63
CA GLU A 431 -26.97 8.78 1.88
C GLU A 431 -26.06 8.65 3.11
N PHE A 432 -25.23 7.60 3.15
CA PHE A 432 -24.26 7.39 4.22
C PHE A 432 -23.25 8.55 4.34
N LEU A 433 -22.70 9.02 3.23
CA LEU A 433 -21.73 10.13 3.23
C LEU A 433 -22.37 11.45 3.66
N ARG A 434 -23.63 11.71 3.27
CA ARG A 434 -24.40 12.88 3.75
C ARG A 434 -24.61 12.80 5.26
N ALA A 435 -25.10 11.66 5.77
CA ALA A 435 -25.29 11.47 7.20
C ALA A 435 -23.99 11.59 8.02
N CYS A 436 -22.87 11.08 7.50
CA CYS A 436 -21.56 11.28 8.13
C CYS A 436 -21.14 12.75 8.12
N THR A 437 -21.47 13.49 7.05
CA THR A 437 -21.20 14.93 6.95
C THR A 437 -21.98 15.70 8.01
N ASP A 438 -23.28 15.46 8.14
CA ASP A 438 -24.11 16.09 9.17
C ASP A 438 -23.56 15.81 10.57
N ARG A 439 -23.11 14.58 10.82
CA ARG A 439 -22.52 14.16 12.10
C ARG A 439 -21.22 14.90 12.42
N VAL A 440 -20.28 15.04 11.47
CA VAL A 440 -19.01 15.75 11.73
C VAL A 440 -19.18 17.26 11.80
N GLU A 441 -20.22 17.82 11.17
CA GLU A 441 -20.57 19.23 11.32
C GLU A 441 -21.18 19.51 12.69
N ALA A 442 -22.03 18.60 13.20
CA ALA A 442 -22.61 18.70 14.54
C ALA A 442 -21.55 18.49 15.64
N ASP A 443 -20.60 17.59 15.43
CA ASP A 443 -19.51 17.30 16.37
C ASP A 443 -18.15 17.17 15.65
N PRO A 444 -17.43 18.30 15.46
CA PRO A 444 -16.08 18.30 14.91
C PRO A 444 -15.06 17.54 15.77
N GLY A 445 -15.37 17.31 17.06
CA GLY A 445 -14.51 16.63 18.01
C GLY A 445 -14.15 15.21 17.58
N ILE A 446 -15.08 14.52 16.91
CA ILE A 446 -14.88 13.17 16.34
C ILE A 446 -13.66 13.14 15.41
N LEU A 447 -13.52 14.14 14.53
CA LEU A 447 -12.41 14.22 13.59
C LEU A 447 -11.10 14.55 14.30
N VAL A 448 -11.13 15.43 15.32
CA VAL A 448 -9.95 15.81 16.11
C VAL A 448 -9.44 14.63 16.93
N GLU A 449 -10.33 13.94 17.63
CA GLU A 449 -10.02 12.74 18.39
C GLU A 449 -9.41 11.68 17.48
N TYR A 450 -10.03 11.40 16.34
CA TYR A 450 -9.46 10.51 15.33
C TYR A 450 -8.08 10.97 14.86
N ALA A 451 -7.92 12.25 14.55
CA ALA A 451 -6.69 12.79 13.97
C ALA A 451 -5.49 12.82 14.94
N LEU A 452 -5.74 12.97 16.24
CA LEU A 452 -4.70 13.10 17.28
C LEU A 452 -4.51 11.83 18.10
N ARG A 453 -5.59 11.10 18.36
CA ARG A 453 -5.66 9.98 19.31
C ARG A 453 -6.16 8.70 18.66
N GLY A 454 -6.76 8.80 17.47
CA GLY A 454 -7.35 7.68 16.77
C GLY A 454 -6.34 6.58 16.47
N GLU A 455 -6.51 5.46 17.15
CA GLU A 455 -6.01 4.14 16.81
C GLU A 455 -6.70 3.56 15.56
N GLY A 456 -7.26 4.38 14.66
CA GLY A 456 -8.12 3.93 13.55
C GLY A 456 -7.45 2.93 12.61
N TYR A 457 -6.11 2.86 12.62
CA TYR A 457 -5.36 1.82 11.93
C TYR A 457 -5.06 0.57 12.77
N GLU A 458 -4.88 0.68 14.09
CA GLU A 458 -4.61 -0.49 14.95
C GLU A 458 -5.90 -1.27 15.23
N ALA A 459 -7.04 -0.59 15.42
CA ALA A 459 -8.33 -1.21 15.65
C ALA A 459 -8.89 -1.97 14.42
N MET A 460 -8.69 -1.47 13.19
CA MET A 460 -9.19 -2.12 11.97
C MET A 460 -8.37 -3.35 11.54
N VAL A 461 -7.10 -3.44 11.95
CA VAL A 461 -6.25 -4.60 11.59
C VAL A 461 -6.26 -5.69 12.67
N MET A 462 -6.78 -5.38 13.86
CA MET A 462 -7.05 -6.36 14.92
C MET A 462 -8.34 -7.17 14.66
N SER A 463 -9.17 -6.78 13.69
CA SER A 463 -10.46 -7.42 13.38
C SER A 463 -10.43 -8.36 12.16
N TYR A 464 -9.26 -8.82 11.73
CA TYR A 464 -9.09 -9.85 10.70
C TYR A 464 -8.20 -11.00 11.17
#